data_AF-K6WLW8-F1
#
_entry.id   AF-K6WLW8-F1
#
_cell.length_a   1.000
_cell.length_b   1.000
_cell.length_c   1.000
_cell.angle_alpha   90.00
_cell.angle_beta   90.00
_cell.angle_gamma   90.00
#
_symmetry.space_group_name_H-M   'P 1'
#
loop_
_entity.id
_entity.type
_entity.pdbx_description
1 polymer ?
#
loop_
_entity_poly.entity_id
_entity_poly.type
_entity_poly.pdbx_seq_one_letter_code
_entity_poly.pdbx_strand_id
1 'polypeptide(L)' 'MLKGHRVTLDDLRRWEDSGAGWRVVHRGAESVTVSLLRCDGGEEVDRFVTDDPAILAHIAGRTSSEQDA' A
#
# COMPACT_ATOMS: atom_id res chain seq x y z
N MET A 1 -3.50 -12.13 -13.57
CA MET A 1 -2.37 -12.32 -12.65
C MET A 1 -1.15 -11.62 -13.25
N LEU A 2 -1.04 -10.31 -13.06
CA LEU A 2 0.09 -9.55 -13.60
C LEU A 2 1.37 -9.98 -12.88
N LYS A 3 2.36 -10.35 -13.69
CA LYS A 3 3.67 -10.83 -13.26
C LYS A 3 4.44 -9.72 -12.52
N GLY A 4 4.86 -10.02 -11.28
CA GLY A 4 6.23 -9.78 -10.84
C GLY A 4 6.73 -8.34 -10.68
N HIS A 5 5.87 -7.35 -10.44
CA HIS A 5 6.36 -6.09 -9.89
C HIS A 5 6.43 -6.21 -8.36
N ARG A 6 7.64 -6.35 -7.83
CA ARG A 6 7.87 -6.24 -6.38
C ARG A 6 7.81 -4.76 -6.03
N VAL A 7 6.72 -4.35 -5.40
CA VAL A 7 6.62 -3.01 -4.80
C VAL A 7 7.59 -2.97 -3.62
N THR A 8 8.47 -1.97 -3.61
CA THR A 8 9.37 -1.69 -2.50
C THR A 8 8.78 -0.61 -1.59
N LEU A 9 9.39 -0.41 -0.42
CA LEU A 9 9.04 0.71 0.45
C LEU A 9 9.27 2.08 -0.24
N ASP A 10 10.29 2.20 -1.09
CA ASP A 10 10.54 3.43 -1.85
C ASP A 10 9.39 3.71 -2.83
N ASP A 11 8.94 2.70 -3.57
CA ASP A 11 7.81 2.83 -4.50
C ASP A 11 6.53 3.27 -3.77
N LEU A 12 6.25 2.67 -2.61
CA LEU A 12 5.08 3.03 -1.80
C LEU A 12 5.17 4.46 -1.25
N ARG A 13 6.37 4.90 -0.83
CA ARG A 13 6.58 6.29 -0.38
C ARG A 13 6.45 7.28 -1.53
N ARG A 14 7.00 6.97 -2.70
CA ARG A 14 6.85 7.79 -3.91
C ARG A 14 5.39 7.93 -4.33
N TRP A 15 4.58 6.90 -4.09
CA TRP A 15 3.13 6.97 -4.27
C TRP A 15 2.49 7.99 -3.31
N GLU A 16 2.81 7.91 -2.02
CA GLU A 16 2.36 8.87 -0.99
C GLU A 16 2.80 10.31 -1.31
N ASP A 17 4.07 10.52 -1.68
CA ASP A 17 4.64 11.82 -2.09
C ASP A 17 3.96 12.42 -3.33
N SER A 18 3.39 11.57 -4.20
CA SER A 18 2.61 12.01 -5.36
C SER A 18 1.19 12.49 -4.97
N GLY A 19 0.84 12.44 -3.68
CA GLY A 19 -0.48 12.77 -3.16
C GLY A 19 -1.50 11.63 -3.35
N ALA A 20 -1.06 10.44 -3.74
CA ALA A 20 -1.93 9.30 -3.96
C ALA A 20 -2.08 8.44 -2.69
N GLY A 21 -3.28 7.91 -2.47
CA GLY A 21 -3.61 7.16 -1.27
C GLY A 21 -3.27 5.68 -1.37
N TRP A 22 -3.11 4.99 -0.24
CA TRP A 22 -3.13 3.52 -0.21
C TRP A 22 -3.96 3.04 0.97
N ARG A 23 -4.49 1.81 0.88
CA ARG A 23 -5.30 1.18 1.93
C ARG A 23 -4.97 -0.30 2.08
N VAL A 24 -4.85 -0.77 3.32
CA VAL A 24 -4.76 -2.21 3.60
C VAL A 24 -6.15 -2.83 3.46
N VAL A 25 -6.30 -3.75 2.51
CA VAL A 25 -7.58 -4.44 2.25
C VAL A 25 -7.61 -5.85 2.83
N HIS A 26 -6.44 -6.42 3.14
CA HIS A 26 -6.34 -7.71 3.81
C HIS A 26 -5.03 -7.81 4.60
N ARG A 27 -5.10 -8.40 5.80
CA ARG A 27 -3.93 -8.77 6.60
C ARG A 27 -3.93 -10.27 6.80
N GLY A 28 -2.93 -10.94 6.23
CA GLY A 28 -2.65 -12.35 6.50
C GLY A 28 -1.67 -12.49 7.67
N ALA A 29 -1.24 -13.74 7.92
CA ALA A 29 -0.29 -14.03 9.00
C ALA A 29 1.12 -13.44 8.74
N GLU A 30 1.58 -13.48 7.49
CA GLU A 30 2.95 -13.05 7.10
C GLU A 30 2.96 -12.01 5.97
N SER A 31 1.79 -11.69 5.41
CA SER A 31 1.68 -10.78 4.27
C SER A 31 0.47 -9.86 4.39
N VAL A 32 0.53 -8.76 3.67
CA VAL A 32 -0.57 -7.79 3.57
C VAL A 32 -0.93 -7.56 2.10
N THR A 33 -2.21 -7.32 1.86
CA THR A 33 -2.70 -6.87 0.56
C THR A 33 -3.04 -5.39 0.66
N VAL A 34 -2.44 -4.61 -0.22
CA VAL A 34 -2.55 -3.15 -0.24
C VAL A 34 -3.16 -2.73 -1.56
N SER A 35 -4.20 -1.92 -1.47
CA SER A 35 -4.83 -1.21 -2.57
C SER A 35 -4.16 0.15 -2.73
N LEU A 36 -3.77 0.49 -3.95
CA LEU A 36 -3.32 1.83 -4.34
C LEU A 36 -4.52 2.59 -4.88
N LEU A 37 -4.77 3.76 -4.31
CA LEU A 37 -5.89 4.65 -4.61
C LEU A 37 -5.42 5.86 -5.40
N ARG A 38 -6.26 6.37 -6.30
CA ARG A 38 -5.98 7.67 -6.95
C ARG A 38 -5.91 8.80 -5.92
N CYS A 39 -5.33 9.92 -6.37
CA CYS A 39 -5.29 11.19 -5.63
C CYS A 39 -6.69 11.73 -5.26
N ASP A 40 -7.76 11.35 -5.98
CA ASP A 40 -9.15 11.69 -5.65
C ASP A 40 -9.78 10.80 -4.56
N GLY A 41 -9.00 9.90 -3.95
CA GLY A 41 -9.31 9.24 -2.67
C GLY A 41 -10.32 8.08 -2.71
N GLY A 42 -10.91 7.78 -3.87
CA GLY A 42 -12.00 6.80 -3.95
C GLY A 42 -11.71 5.52 -4.72
N GLU A 43 -10.95 5.60 -5.81
CA GLU A 43 -10.84 4.51 -6.78
C GLU A 43 -9.53 3.75 -6.67
N GLU A 44 -9.61 2.42 -6.55
CA GLU A 44 -8.46 1.52 -6.66
C GLU A 44 -7.93 1.52 -8.09
N VAL A 45 -6.65 1.85 -8.24
CA VAL A 45 -5.94 1.79 -9.54
C VAL A 45 -5.05 0.58 -9.66
N ASP A 46 -4.54 0.09 -8.55
CA ASP A 46 -3.74 -1.12 -8.52
C ASP A 46 -3.80 -1.77 -7.14
N ARG A 47 -3.37 -3.03 -7.06
CA ARG A 47 -3.33 -3.79 -5.83
C ARG A 47 -2.14 -4.73 -5.83
N PHE A 48 -1.40 -4.74 -4.74
CA PHE A 48 -0.28 -5.64 -4.55
C PHE A 48 -0.37 -6.40 -3.23
N VAL A 49 0.31 -7.55 -3.19
CA VAL A 49 0.52 -8.34 -1.97
C VAL A 49 2.00 -8.28 -1.65
N THR A 50 2.35 -8.09 -0.38
CA THR A 50 3.73 -8.04 0.06
C THR A 50 3.92 -8.71 1.43
N ASP A 51 5.04 -9.39 1.57
CA ASP A 51 5.65 -9.90 2.79
C ASP A 51 6.94 -9.13 3.15
N ASP A 52 7.22 -8.03 2.44
CA ASP A 52 8.41 -7.21 2.66
C ASP A 52 8.41 -6.60 4.07
N PRO A 53 9.42 -6.89 4.91
CA PRO A 53 9.43 -6.44 6.30
C PRO A 53 9.49 -4.91 6.44
N ALA A 54 10.05 -4.19 5.47
CA ALA A 54 10.10 -2.73 5.49
C ALA A 54 8.72 -2.13 5.21
N ILE A 55 7.96 -2.70 4.28
CA ILE A 55 6.56 -2.30 4.06
C ILE A 55 5.68 -2.69 5.25
N LEU A 56 5.85 -3.90 5.78
CA LEU A 56 5.11 -4.36 6.97
C LEU A 56 5.34 -3.42 8.17
N ALA A 57 6.59 -2.99 8.40
CA ALA A 57 6.94 -2.02 9.43
C ALA A 57 6.31 -0.63 9.18
N HIS A 58 6.34 -0.15 7.93
CA HIS A 58 5.71 1.14 7.54
C HIS A 58 4.19 1.15 7.75
N ILE A 59 3.54 -0.01 7.61
CA ILE A 59 2.08 -0.19 7.70
C ILE A 59 1.66 -0.73 9.10
N ALA A 60 2.60 -0.99 10.01
CA ALA A 60 2.43 -1.77 11.25
C ALA A 60 1.39 -1.26 12.28
N GLY A 61 0.69 -0.15 12.01
CA GLY A 61 -0.50 0.28 12.74
C GLY A 61 -1.49 1.08 11.89
N ARG A 62 -1.22 1.23 10.59
CA ARG A 62 -2.02 2.07 9.68
C ARG A 62 -2.91 1.19 8.82
N THR A 63 -4.15 1.62 8.62
CA THR A 63 -5.09 0.98 7.68
C THR A 63 -5.16 1.70 6.33
N SER A 64 -4.73 2.96 6.29
CA SER A 64 -4.65 3.83 5.12
C SER A 64 -3.52 4.86 5.29
N SER A 65 -3.03 5.44 4.20
CA SER A 65 -2.16 6.62 4.24
C SER A 65 -2.88 7.88 4.72
N GLU A 66 -4.20 7.95 4.55
CA GLU A 66 -5.04 9.10 4.91
C GLU A 66 -5.28 9.23 6.43
N GLN A 67 -4.84 8.24 7.22
CA GLN A 67 -4.93 8.28 8.67
C GLN A 67 -3.78 9.13 9.24
N ASP A 68 -3.87 10.43 9.01
CA ASP A 68 -3.17 11.50 9.73
C ASP A 68 -4.19 12.63 9.96
N ALA A 69 -5.16 12.38 10.86
CA ALA A 69 -6.07 13.35 11.44
C ALA A 69 -6.54 12.89 12.82
#